data_AF-A0A943AYX0-F1
#
_entry.id   AF-A0A943AYX0-F1
#
_cell.length_a   1.000
_cell.length_b   1.000
_cell.length_c   1.000
_cell.angle_alpha   90.00
_cell.angle_beta   90.00
_cell.angle_gamma   90.00
#
_symmetry.space_group_name_H-M   'P 1'
#
loop_
_entity.id
_entity.type
_entity.pdbx_description
1 polymer ?
#
loop_
_entity_poly.entity_id
_entity_poly.type
_entity_poly.pdbx_seq_one_letter_code
_entity_poly.pdbx_strand_id
1 'polypeptide(L)'
;MKNFKRIEKEYEDFRKEVLLLSKKEIFDMAYKINFYHEIWSFLNDTGRKIKSKMSLADLYDFFLSKEFTSIASYTDVEELFGYYEDCLEGR
;
A
#
# COMPACT_ATOMS: atom_id res chain seq x y z
N MET A 1 11.63 4.84 -11.76
CA MET A 1 11.20 3.51 -12.27
C MET A 1 11.69 2.31 -11.46
N LYS A 2 12.89 2.32 -10.83
CA LYS A 2 13.36 1.14 -10.07
C LYS A 2 12.45 0.73 -8.89
N ASN A 3 11.82 1.69 -8.20
CA ASN A 3 10.97 1.39 -7.03
C ASN A 3 9.55 0.98 -7.42
N PHE A 4 9.01 1.53 -8.50
CA PHE A 4 7.71 1.09 -9.02
C PHE A 4 7.74 -0.40 -9.35
N LYS A 5 8.80 -0.87 -10.02
CA LYS A 5 9.02 -2.31 -10.27
C LYS A 5 9.18 -3.15 -8.99
N ARG A 6 9.66 -2.55 -7.90
CA ARG A 6 9.74 -3.24 -6.60
C ARG A 6 8.34 -3.39 -6.00
N ILE A 7 7.57 -2.31 -5.94
CA ILE A 7 6.19 -2.31 -5.43
C ILE A 7 5.31 -3.23 -6.28
N GLU A 8 5.45 -3.19 -7.60
CA GLU A 8 4.80 -4.13 -8.53
C GLU A 8 5.10 -5.58 -8.16
N LYS A 9 6.37 -5.91 -7.90
CA LYS A 9 6.77 -7.24 -7.47
C LYS A 9 6.19 -7.60 -6.09
N GLU A 10 6.28 -6.70 -5.11
CA GLU A 10 5.70 -6.91 -3.77
C GLU A 10 4.19 -7.19 -3.85
N TYR A 11 3.46 -6.44 -4.69
CA TYR A 11 2.04 -6.64 -4.91
C TYR A 11 1.73 -7.97 -5.62
N GLU A 12 2.48 -8.32 -6.67
CA GLU A 12 2.27 -9.58 -7.38
C GLU A 12 2.62 -10.82 -6.53
N ASP A 13 3.66 -10.72 -5.70
CA ASP A 13 4.01 -11.80 -4.75
C ASP A 13 2.91 -11.92 -3.67
N PHE A 14 2.45 -10.80 -3.09
CA PHE A 14 1.32 -10.78 -2.15
C PHE A 14 0.04 -11.35 -2.77
N ARG A 15 -0.29 -10.99 -4.02
CA ARG A 15 -1.47 -11.49 -4.72
C ARG A 15 -1.41 -13.00 -4.92
N LYS A 16 -0.24 -13.56 -5.25
CA LYS A 16 -0.07 -15.02 -5.35
C LYS A 16 -0.28 -15.70 -4.00
N GLU A 17 0.21 -15.12 -2.91
CA GLU A 17 -0.02 -15.63 -1.55
C GLU A 17 -1.52 -15.63 -1.22
N VAL A 18 -2.23 -14.52 -1.48
CA VAL A 18 -3.67 -14.39 -1.22
C VAL A 18 -4.49 -15.43 -1.99
N LEU A 19 -4.09 -15.77 -3.21
CA LEU A 19 -4.78 -16.80 -4.02
C LEU A 19 -4.67 -18.22 -3.44
N LEU A 20 -3.73 -18.47 -2.53
CA LEU A 20 -3.54 -19.75 -1.85
C LEU A 20 -4.30 -19.84 -0.51
N LEU A 21 -4.87 -18.73 -0.04
CA LEU A 21 -5.55 -18.66 1.25
C LEU A 21 -6.95 -19.29 1.22
N SER A 22 -7.37 -19.81 2.37
CA SER A 22 -8.75 -20.21 2.60
C SER A 22 -9.69 -19.01 2.70
N LYS A 23 -10.99 -19.24 2.57
CA LYS A 23 -12.02 -18.19 2.73
C LYS A 23 -11.93 -17.48 4.09
N LYS A 24 -11.58 -18.22 5.15
CA LYS A 24 -11.44 -17.66 6.50
C LYS A 24 -10.24 -16.72 6.57
N GLU A 25 -9.10 -17.15 6.05
CA GLU A 25 -7.90 -16.32 6.02
C GLU A 25 -8.08 -15.07 5.15
N ILE A 26 -8.77 -15.19 4.01
CA ILE A 26 -9.14 -14.03 3.17
C ILE A 26 -10.01 -13.04 3.96
N PHE A 27 -10.98 -13.54 4.72
CA PHE A 27 -11.83 -12.69 5.57
C PHE A 27 -11.00 -11.97 6.65
N ASP A 28 -10.13 -12.71 7.35
CA ASP A 28 -9.26 -12.16 8.40
C ASP A 28 -8.25 -11.13 7.85
N MET A 29 -7.88 -11.24 6.57
CA MET A 29 -6.92 -10.35 5.89
C MET A 29 -7.56 -9.30 4.98
N ALA A 30 -8.90 -9.20 4.93
CA ALA A 30 -9.62 -8.38 3.96
C ALA A 30 -9.13 -6.93 3.92
N TYR A 31 -8.82 -6.36 5.09
CA TYR A 31 -8.34 -4.98 5.20
C TYR A 31 -6.96 -4.78 4.57
N LYS A 32 -6.03 -5.71 4.79
CA LYS A 32 -4.70 -5.69 4.17
C LYS A 32 -4.78 -5.90 2.67
N ILE A 33 -5.64 -6.82 2.23
CA ILE A 33 -5.90 -7.07 0.80
C ILE A 33 -6.38 -5.79 0.10
N ASN A 34 -7.40 -5.13 0.67
CA ASN A 34 -7.91 -3.86 0.16
C ASN A 34 -6.81 -2.80 0.10
N PHE A 35 -6.06 -2.63 1.19
CA PHE A 35 -4.98 -1.65 1.24
C PHE A 35 -3.95 -1.85 0.12
N TYR A 36 -3.44 -3.08 -0.05
CA TYR A 36 -2.42 -3.36 -1.06
C TYR A 36 -2.97 -3.15 -2.47
N HIS A 37 -4.23 -3.47 -2.70
CA HIS A 37 -4.92 -3.24 -3.96
C HIS A 37 -5.04 -1.76 -4.30
N GLU A 38 -5.53 -0.94 -3.37
CA GLU A 38 -5.74 0.50 -3.60
C GLU A 38 -4.42 1.24 -3.84
N ILE A 39 -3.37 0.93 -3.07
CA ILE A 39 -2.03 1.50 -3.29
C ILE A 39 -1.51 1.13 -4.68
N TRP A 40 -1.60 -0.15 -5.07
CA TRP A 40 -1.12 -0.59 -6.38
C TRP A 40 -1.92 0.06 -7.52
N SER A 41 -3.25 0.05 -7.44
CA SER A 41 -4.14 0.63 -8.46
C SER A 41 -3.83 2.10 -8.67
N PHE A 42 -3.75 2.85 -7.57
CA PHE A 42 -3.43 4.28 -7.59
C PHE A 42 -2.07 4.54 -8.26
N LEU A 43 -1.03 3.80 -7.88
CA LEU A 43 0.31 4.00 -8.44
C LEU A 43 0.38 3.65 -9.92
N ASN A 44 -0.29 2.57 -10.33
CA ASN A 44 -0.36 2.11 -11.70
C ASN A 44 -1.06 3.13 -12.61
N ASP A 45 -2.15 3.72 -12.13
CA ASP A 45 -2.98 4.63 -12.92
C ASP A 45 -2.40 6.04 -13.01
N THR A 46 -1.80 6.53 -11.92
CA THR A 46 -1.28 7.91 -11.84
C THR A 46 0.17 8.03 -12.29
N GLY A 47 0.94 6.94 -12.24
CA GLY A 47 2.39 6.99 -12.43
C GLY A 47 3.11 7.82 -11.34
N ARG A 48 2.48 8.02 -10.17
CA ARG A 48 3.05 8.79 -9.06
C ARG A 48 4.46 8.31 -8.73
N LYS A 49 5.37 9.26 -8.55
CA LYS A 49 6.76 8.96 -8.19
C LYS A 49 6.83 8.63 -6.70
N ILE A 50 7.44 7.49 -6.39
CA ILE A 50 7.62 7.01 -5.01
C ILE A 50 9.07 7.20 -4.58
N LYS A 51 9.29 7.67 -3.34
CA LYS A 51 10.61 7.73 -2.70
C LYS A 51 11.25 6.34 -2.63
N SER A 52 12.58 6.26 -2.71
CA SER A 52 13.29 5.01 -3.04
C SER A 52 13.31 3.90 -2.01
N LYS A 53 12.84 4.17 -0.79
CA LYS A 53 12.94 3.23 0.33
C LYS A 53 11.61 2.63 0.79
N MET A 54 10.48 3.06 0.25
CA MET A 54 9.16 2.62 0.73
C MET A 54 8.78 1.23 0.20
N SER A 55 8.41 0.30 1.08
CA SER A 55 7.70 -0.95 0.74
C SER A 55 6.20 -0.84 1.05
N LEU A 56 5.38 -1.75 0.49
CA LEU A 56 3.96 -1.87 0.83
C LEU A 56 3.76 -2.25 2.30
N ALA A 57 4.67 -3.03 2.87
CA ALA A 57 4.65 -3.40 4.28
C ALA A 57 4.87 -2.20 5.18
N ASP A 58 5.93 -1.41 4.92
CA ASP A 58 6.21 -0.19 5.71
C ASP A 58 5.04 0.81 5.65
N LEU A 59 4.45 0.97 4.47
CA LEU A 59 3.33 1.90 4.28
C LEU A 59 2.07 1.40 5.00
N TYR A 60 1.84 0.09 5.04
CA TYR A 60 0.72 -0.51 5.77
C TYR A 60 0.89 -0.38 7.29
N ASP A 61 2.08 -0.64 7.80
CA ASP A 61 2.38 -0.46 9.23
C ASP A 61 2.24 1.01 9.63
N PHE A 62 2.69 1.93 8.77
CA PHE A 62 2.48 3.37 8.98
C PHE A 62 0.99 3.73 9.00
N PHE A 63 0.21 3.24 8.04
CA PHE A 63 -1.23 3.44 7.95
C PHE A 63 -1.96 2.98 9.23
N LEU A 64 -1.60 1.81 9.76
CA LEU A 64 -2.14 1.32 11.04
C LEU A 64 -1.70 2.20 12.22
N SER A 65 -0.45 2.67 12.24
CA SER A 65 0.10 3.49 13.33
C SER A 65 -0.51 4.89 13.44
N LYS A 66 -1.04 5.41 12.34
CA LYS A 66 -1.64 6.74 12.25
C LYS A 66 -3.16 6.73 12.38
N GLU A 67 -3.75 5.57 12.70
CA GLU A 67 -5.19 5.39 12.89
C GLU A 67 -6.04 5.87 11.69
N PHE A 68 -5.49 5.77 10.47
CA PHE A 68 -6.30 6.00 9.28
C PHE A 68 -7.45 4.99 9.26
N THR A 69 -8.66 5.47 9.02
CA THR A 69 -9.87 4.65 9.08
C THR A 69 -10.23 4.03 7.73
N SER A 70 -9.71 4.58 6.64
CA SER A 70 -10.05 4.18 5.27
C SER A 70 -8.91 4.44 4.29
N ILE A 71 -8.87 3.59 3.26
CA ILE A 71 -8.18 3.85 2.00
C ILE A 71 -9.14 3.40 0.89
N ALA A 72 -10.03 4.29 0.48
CA ALA A 72 -11.11 3.98 -0.47
C ALA A 72 -11.19 4.97 -1.63
N SER A 73 -10.33 5.99 -1.62
CA SER A 73 -10.26 7.00 -2.66
C SER A 73 -8.81 7.34 -3.01
N TYR A 74 -8.60 7.88 -4.21
CA TYR A 74 -7.28 8.38 -4.63
C TYR A 74 -6.81 9.55 -3.74
N THR A 75 -7.75 10.30 -3.16
CA THR A 75 -7.44 11.34 -2.17
C THR A 75 -6.89 10.72 -0.89
N ASP A 76 -7.52 9.67 -0.35
CA ASP A 76 -7.05 8.97 0.85
C ASP A 76 -5.63 8.41 0.64
N VAL A 77 -5.39 7.83 -0.54
CA VAL A 77 -4.08 7.30 -0.92
C VAL A 77 -3.04 8.43 -1.00
N GLU A 78 -3.34 9.55 -1.66
CA GLU A 78 -2.42 10.68 -1.76
C GLU A 78 -2.14 11.32 -0.40
N GLU A 79 -3.15 11.46 0.47
CA GLU A 79 -2.99 11.92 1.85
C GLU A 79 -2.03 11.02 2.62
N LEU A 80 -2.24 9.70 2.58
CA LEU A 80 -1.35 8.74 3.23
C LEU A 80 0.10 8.89 2.75
N PHE A 81 0.30 9.03 1.43
CA PHE A 81 1.63 9.28 0.87
C PHE A 81 2.22 10.59 1.38
N GLY A 82 1.44 11.67 1.44
CA GLY A 82 1.86 12.96 1.98
C GLY A 82 2.35 12.83 3.42
N TYR A 83 1.54 12.24 4.30
CA TYR A 83 1.90 12.04 5.71
C TYR A 83 3.13 11.16 5.89
N TYR A 84 3.23 10.08 5.11
CA TYR A 84 4.39 9.19 5.16
C TYR A 84 5.66 9.93 4.74
N GLU A 85 5.56 10.74 3.69
CA GLU A 85 6.69 11.50 3.14
C GLU A 85 7.13 12.65 4.05
N ASP A 86 6.21 13.33 4.73
CA ASP A 86 6.49 14.38 5.73
C ASP A 86 7.21 13.79 6.95
N CYS A 87 6.74 12.64 7.44
CA CYS A 87 7.39 11.93 8.55
C CYS A 87 8.83 11.51 8.21
N LEU A 88 9.09 11.08 6.96
CA LEU A 88 10.44 10.74 6.50
C LEU A 88 11.36 11.95 6.38
N GLU A 89 10.81 13.15 6.18
CA GLU A 89 11.56 14.41 6.11
C GLU A 89 11.76 15.05 7.49
N GLY A 90 11.21 14.44 8.55
CA GLY A 90 11.29 14.96 9.93
C GLY A 90 10.46 16.23 10.12
N ARG A 91 9.36 16.36 9.37
CA ARG A 91 8.39 17.46 9.47
C ARG A 91 7.19 17.08 10.31
#